data_AF-A0A1B8V7V6-F1
#
_entry.id   AF-A0A1B8V7V6-F1
#
_cell.length_a   1.000
_cell.length_b   1.000
_cell.length_c   1.000
_cell.angle_alpha   90.00
_cell.angle_beta   90.00
_cell.angle_gamma   90.00
#
_symmetry.space_group_name_H-M   'P 1'
#
loop_
_entity.id
_entity.type
_entity.pdbx_description
1 polymer ?
#
loop_
_entity_poly.entity_id
_entity_poly.type
_entity_poly.pdbx_seq_one_letter_code
_entity_poly.pdbx_strand_id
1 'polypeptide(L)'
;MTQHTTNSKELVFGDLHITVREMTVMQVRTWLSEEPGGEGLIDTAFFEDCAFSDLKRMSSLTDAQLDTLRPSQLREVIQLCKELNPDFFDFLRRLKIMLTARKSVEA
;
A
#
# COMPACT_ATOMS: atom_id res chain seq x y z
N MET A 1 30.30 0.10 -2.59
CA MET A 1 29.00 0.01 -1.88
C MET A 1 28.07 1.00 -2.56
N THR A 2 27.21 0.56 -3.47
CA THR A 2 26.21 1.42 -4.09
C THR A 2 25.14 1.75 -3.05
N GLN A 3 25.15 2.99 -2.56
CA GLN A 3 24.01 3.51 -1.79
C GLN A 3 22.84 3.65 -2.77
N HIS A 4 21.92 2.69 -2.73
CA HIS A 4 20.63 2.85 -3.37
C HIS A 4 19.83 3.81 -2.49
N THR A 5 19.78 5.08 -2.88
CA THR A 5 18.90 6.06 -2.25
C THR A 5 17.46 5.65 -2.57
N THR A 6 16.78 5.02 -1.63
CA THR A 6 15.34 4.75 -1.76
C THR A 6 14.63 6.09 -1.82
N ASN A 7 13.83 6.33 -2.87
CA ASN A 7 13.06 7.56 -2.98
C ASN A 7 12.02 7.59 -1.86
N SER A 8 12.16 8.51 -0.91
CA SER A 8 11.28 8.63 0.25
C SER A 8 10.82 10.07 0.43
N LYS A 9 9.55 10.24 0.76
CA LYS A 9 8.94 11.54 1.07
C LYS A 9 8.24 11.44 2.42
N GLU A 10 8.20 12.55 3.15
CA GLU A 10 7.57 12.64 4.46
C GLU A 10 6.28 13.46 4.41
N LEU A 11 5.26 13.01 5.13
CA LEU A 11 4.03 13.73 5.42
C LEU A 11 3.98 14.05 6.91
N VAL A 12 3.64 15.29 7.22
CA VAL A 12 3.54 15.79 8.59
C VAL A 12 2.11 16.24 8.86
N PHE A 13 1.46 15.61 9.84
CA PHE A 13 0.12 15.94 10.29
C PHE A 13 0.15 16.36 11.77
N GLY A 14 0.47 17.62 12.04
CA GLY A 14 0.73 18.07 13.41
C GLY A 14 2.00 17.42 13.94
N ASP A 15 1.92 16.69 15.04
CA ASP A 15 3.04 15.95 15.64
C ASP A 15 3.27 14.56 15.01
N LEU A 16 2.44 14.17 14.04
CA LEU A 16 2.52 12.88 13.37
C LEU A 16 3.39 12.96 12.11
N HIS A 17 4.48 12.19 12.11
CA HIS A 17 5.42 12.08 10.99
C HIS A 17 5.28 10.73 10.30
N ILE A 18 4.98 10.74 9.00
CA ILE A 18 4.82 9.53 8.19
C ILE A 18 5.80 9.60 7.02
N THR A 19 6.74 8.67 6.97
CA THR A 19 7.66 8.53 5.83
C THR A 19 7.12 7.50 4.87
N VAL A 20 6.78 7.91 3.66
CA VAL A 20 6.45 7.04 2.53
C VAL A 20 7.73 6.76 1.74
N ARG A 21 7.93 5.51 1.34
CA ARG A 21 9.12 5.03 0.64
C ARG A 21 8.74 4.22 -0.59
N GLU A 22 9.56 4.33 -1.62
CA GLU A 22 9.50 3.46 -2.79
C GLU A 22 9.91 2.03 -2.41
N MET A 23 9.14 1.04 -2.87
CA MET A 23 9.43 -0.37 -2.68
C MET A 23 10.40 -0.86 -3.76
N THR A 24 11.40 -1.61 -3.33
CA THR A 24 12.24 -2.37 -4.26
C THR A 24 11.46 -3.54 -4.87
N VAL A 25 11.86 -3.97 -6.07
CA VAL A 25 11.30 -5.17 -6.73
C VAL A 25 11.45 -6.43 -5.86
N MET A 26 12.46 -6.49 -5.00
CA MET A 26 12.63 -7.57 -4.03
C MET A 26 11.54 -7.54 -2.96
N GLN A 27 11.26 -6.37 -2.37
CA GLN A 27 10.19 -6.21 -1.37
C GLN A 27 8.80 -6.53 -1.95
N VAL A 28 8.53 -6.14 -3.21
CA VAL A 28 7.29 -6.50 -3.90
C VAL A 28 7.18 -8.02 -4.09
N ARG A 29 8.28 -8.70 -4.46
CA ARG A 29 8.30 -10.17 -4.60
C ARG A 29 8.11 -10.91 -3.28
N THR A 30 8.75 -10.43 -2.21
CA THR A 30 8.57 -11.00 -0.86
C THR A 30 7.12 -10.86 -0.41
N TRP A 31 6.51 -9.69 -0.61
CA TRP A 31 5.10 -9.47 -0.30
C TRP A 31 4.17 -10.43 -1.06
N LEU A 32 4.40 -10.64 -2.37
CA LEU A 32 3.60 -11.59 -3.16
C LEU A 32 3.75 -13.05 -2.73
N SER A 33 4.84 -13.37 -2.03
CA SER A 33 5.10 -14.73 -1.54
C SER A 33 4.51 -14.97 -0.15
N GLU A 34 4.07 -13.91 0.55
CA GLU A 34 3.36 -14.02 1.82
C GLU A 34 1.90 -14.41 1.54
N GLU A 35 1.40 -15.45 2.19
CA GLU A 35 0.00 -15.87 2.04
C GLU A 35 -0.94 -14.73 2.51
N PRO A 36 -1.95 -14.35 1.72
CA PRO A 36 -2.96 -13.38 2.13
C PRO A 36 -3.87 -14.01 3.19
N GLY A 37 -3.42 -13.98 4.45
CA GLY A 37 -4.13 -14.53 5.60
C GLY A 37 -4.53 -13.46 6.59
N GLY A 38 -5.80 -13.04 6.56
CA GLY A 38 -6.44 -12.38 7.70
C GLY A 38 -6.70 -10.87 7.61
N GLU A 39 -6.87 -10.30 6.42
CA GLU A 39 -7.36 -8.91 6.33
C GLU A 39 -8.86 -8.84 6.59
N GLY A 40 -9.29 -7.93 7.46
CA GLY A 40 -10.70 -7.69 7.73
C GLY A 40 -11.39 -7.08 6.51
N LEU A 41 -12.70 -7.35 6.34
CA LEU A 41 -13.50 -6.83 5.22
C LEU A 41 -13.39 -5.29 5.08
N ILE A 42 -13.19 -4.60 6.21
CA ILE A 42 -13.02 -3.14 6.26
C ILE A 42 -11.66 -2.72 5.68
N ASP A 43 -10.58 -3.46 5.95
CA ASP A 43 -9.22 -3.13 5.48
C ASP A 43 -9.08 -3.26 3.96
N THR A 44 -9.84 -4.17 3.36
CA THR A 44 -9.88 -4.38 1.91
C THR A 44 -10.96 -3.52 1.22
N ALA A 45 -12.04 -3.14 1.91
CA ALA A 45 -13.16 -2.40 1.32
C ALA A 45 -13.11 -0.88 1.50
N PHE A 46 -12.26 -0.36 2.39
CA PHE A 46 -12.21 1.09 2.63
C PHE A 46 -11.62 1.89 1.45
N PHE A 47 -10.75 1.26 0.65
CA PHE A 47 -10.21 1.86 -0.57
C PHE A 47 -10.21 0.85 -1.73
N GLU A 48 -10.78 1.26 -2.88
CA GLU A 48 -10.83 0.42 -4.08
C GLU A 48 -9.43 0.07 -4.64
N ASP A 49 -8.41 0.87 -4.33
CA ASP A 49 -7.09 0.77 -4.95
C ASP A 49 -6.08 -0.07 -4.15
N CYS A 50 -6.07 -0.01 -2.82
CA CYS A 50 -5.09 -0.70 -1.95
C CYS A 50 -5.62 -0.96 -0.53
N ALA A 51 -5.10 -1.98 0.15
CA ALA A 51 -5.42 -2.26 1.54
C ALA A 51 -4.54 -1.46 2.52
N PHE A 52 -4.95 -1.37 3.80
CA PHE A 52 -4.13 -0.70 4.83
C PHE A 52 -2.79 -1.41 5.07
N SER A 53 -2.75 -2.73 4.90
CA SER A 53 -1.53 -3.54 4.95
C SER A 53 -0.51 -3.09 3.89
N ASP A 54 -0.96 -2.78 2.68
CA ASP A 54 -0.12 -2.26 1.60
C ASP A 54 0.49 -0.89 1.97
N LEU A 55 -0.33 0.00 2.54
CA LEU A 55 0.14 1.32 2.99
C LEU A 55 1.21 1.22 4.07
N LYS A 56 1.05 0.32 5.04
CA LYS A 56 2.04 0.08 6.10
C LYS A 56 3.36 -0.51 5.56
N ARG A 57 3.35 -1.19 4.41
CA ARG A 57 4.57 -1.72 3.77
C ARG A 57 5.33 -0.63 3.02
N MET A 58 4.60 0.32 2.44
CA MET A 58 5.15 1.48 1.71
C MET A 58 5.45 2.68 2.60
N SER A 59 5.12 2.63 3.90
CA SER A 59 5.29 3.78 4.79
C SER A 59 5.70 3.38 6.20
N SER A 60 5.98 4.35 7.06
CA SER A 60 6.21 4.14 8.49
C SER A 60 4.93 4.10 9.32
N LEU A 61 3.76 3.97 8.68
CA LEU A 61 2.48 3.92 9.38
C LEU A 61 2.36 2.71 10.29
N THR A 62 1.86 2.96 11.49
CA THR A 62 1.44 1.93 12.46
C THR A 62 -0.08 1.86 12.54
N ASP A 63 -0.61 0.76 13.06
CA ASP A 63 -2.07 0.59 13.25
C ASP A 63 -2.66 1.65 14.17
N ALA A 64 -1.96 1.98 15.26
CA ALA A 64 -2.37 3.05 16.16
C ALA A 64 -2.43 4.43 15.47
N GLN A 65 -1.56 4.69 14.49
CA GLN A 65 -1.58 5.93 13.73
C GLN A 65 -2.69 5.91 12.67
N LEU A 66 -2.92 4.78 12.00
CA LEU A 66 -4.03 4.60 11.06
C LEU A 66 -5.38 4.92 11.72
N ASP A 67 -5.61 4.43 12.94
CA ASP A 67 -6.85 4.67 13.69
C ASP A 67 -7.07 6.15 14.04
N THR A 68 -5.99 6.93 14.14
CA THR A 68 -6.05 8.38 14.43
C THR A 68 -6.18 9.24 13.18
N LEU A 69 -5.93 8.67 11.99
CA LEU A 69 -5.95 9.42 10.73
C LEU A 69 -7.38 9.64 10.25
N ARG A 70 -7.67 10.89 9.86
CA ARG A 70 -8.93 11.19 9.16
C ARG A 70 -8.87 10.66 7.73
N PRO A 71 -10.02 10.30 7.12
CA PRO A 71 -10.07 9.85 5.73
C PRO A 71 -9.44 10.84 4.72
N SER A 72 -9.47 12.14 4.98
CA SER A 72 -8.80 13.14 4.13
C SER A 72 -7.27 13.04 4.19
N GLN A 73 -6.70 12.87 5.39
CA GLN A 73 -5.26 12.72 5.58
C GLN A 73 -4.77 11.38 5.02
N LEU A 74 -5.58 10.33 5.18
CA LEU A 74 -5.26 9.03 4.62
C LEU A 74 -5.25 9.04 3.09
N ARG A 75 -6.11 9.84 2.44
CA ARG A 75 -6.04 10.06 0.99
C ARG A 75 -4.73 10.75 0.56
N GLU A 76 -4.21 11.69 1.35
CA GLU A 76 -2.92 12.33 1.07
C GLU A 76 -1.77 11.31 1.15
N VAL A 77 -1.80 10.42 2.14
CA VAL A 77 -0.84 9.31 2.23
C VAL A 77 -0.94 8.40 1.01
N ILE A 78 -2.15 7.98 0.64
CA ILE A 78 -2.37 7.12 -0.54
C ILE A 78 -1.86 7.80 -1.81
N GLN A 79 -2.12 9.09 -1.98
CA GLN A 79 -1.64 9.85 -3.14
C GLN A 79 -0.11 9.82 -3.20
N LEU A 80 0.57 10.04 -2.07
CA LEU A 80 2.02 9.99 -2.00
C LEU A 80 2.57 8.58 -2.25
N CYS A 81 1.91 7.55 -1.73
CA CYS A 81 2.24 6.16 -2.02
C CYS A 81 2.13 5.87 -3.52
N LYS A 82 1.08 6.37 -4.20
CA LYS A 82 0.90 6.23 -5.65
C LYS A 82 1.97 6.97 -6.45
N GLU A 83 2.35 8.17 -6.03
CA GLU A 83 3.42 8.93 -6.67
C GLU A 83 4.78 8.23 -6.57
N LEU A 84 5.08 7.61 -5.42
CA LEU A 84 6.35 6.93 -5.19
C LEU A 84 6.37 5.48 -5.68
N ASN A 85 5.21 4.85 -5.84
CA ASN A 85 5.10 3.43 -6.22
C ASN A 85 4.11 3.21 -7.38
N PRO A 86 4.18 3.95 -8.50
CA PRO A 86 3.17 3.84 -9.57
C PRO A 86 3.07 2.41 -10.14
N ASP A 87 4.21 1.74 -10.33
CA ASP A 87 4.27 0.37 -10.84
C ASP A 87 3.58 -0.65 -9.93
N PHE A 88 3.64 -0.43 -8.61
CA PHE A 88 2.97 -1.29 -7.63
C PHE A 88 1.45 -1.19 -7.75
N PHE A 89 0.91 0.03 -7.87
CA PHE A 89 -0.54 0.24 -8.02
C PHE A 89 -1.06 -0.25 -9.37
N ASP A 90 -0.28 -0.08 -10.44
CA ASP A 90 -0.61 -0.64 -11.75
C ASP A 90 -0.62 -2.17 -11.74
N PHE A 91 0.34 -2.78 -11.04
CA PHE A 91 0.37 -4.22 -10.83
C PHE A 91 -0.83 -4.71 -10.02
N LEU A 92 -1.18 -4.05 -8.90
CA LEU A 92 -2.37 -4.36 -8.09
C LEU A 92 -3.66 -4.31 -8.92
N ARG A 93 -3.81 -3.31 -9.78
CA ARG A 93 -4.96 -3.19 -10.69
C ARG A 93 -5.04 -4.39 -11.64
N ARG A 94 -3.91 -4.76 -12.25
CA ARG A 94 -3.84 -5.94 -13.14
C ARG A 94 -4.15 -7.23 -12.40
N LEU A 95 -3.63 -7.39 -11.18
CA LEU A 95 -3.87 -8.56 -10.34
C LEU A 95 -5.34 -8.70 -9.98
N LYS A 96 -6.01 -7.61 -9.57
CA LYS A 96 -7.47 -7.60 -9.30
C LYS A 96 -8.28 -8.02 -10.52
N ILE A 97 -7.94 -7.51 -11.71
CA ILE A 97 -8.60 -7.89 -12.96
C ILE A 97 -8.43 -9.40 -13.23
N MET A 98 -7.21 -9.94 -13.10
CA MET A 98 -6.94 -11.37 -13.32
C MET A 98 -7.66 -12.27 -12.32
N LEU A 99 -7.68 -11.91 -11.03
CA LEU A 99 -8.37 -12.68 -9.99
C LEU A 99 -9.89 -12.67 -10.20
N THR A 100 -10.45 -11.54 -10.64
CA THR A 100 -11.88 -11.43 -10.96
C THR A 100 -12.23 -12.26 -12.20
N ALA A 101 -11.41 -12.20 -13.26
CA ALA A 101 -11.60 -13.00 -14.46
C ALA A 101 -11.54 -14.51 -14.20
N ARG A 102 -10.68 -14.96 -13.28
CA ARG A 102 -10.56 -16.37 -12.91
C ARG A 102 -11.81 -16.90 -12.20
N LYS A 103 -12.42 -16.10 -11.31
CA LYS A 103 -13.67 -16.49 -10.63
C LYS A 103 -14.86 -16.67 -11.58
N SER A 104 -14.88 -15.97 -12.71
CA SER A 104 -15.94 -16.10 -13.72
C SER A 104 -15.82 -17.31 -14.65
N VAL A 105 -14.66 -18.00 -14.64
CA VAL A 105 -14.43 -19.21 -15.44
C VAL A 105 -14.69 -20.48 -14.63
N GLU A 106 -14.66 -20.38 -13.30
CA GLU A 106 -14.91 -21.47 -12.35
C GLU A 106 -16.35 -21.47 -11.78
N ALA A 107 -17.19 -20.48 -12.14
CA ALA A 107 -18.60 -20.35 -11.75
C ALA A 107 -19.54 -20.67 -12.92
#